data_AF-A0A2J6QQU6-F1
#
_entry.id   AF-A0A2J6QQU6-F1
#
_cell.length_a   1.000
_cell.length_b   1.000
_cell.length_c   1.000
_cell.angle_alpha   90.00
_cell.angle_beta   90.00
_cell.angle_gamma   90.00
#
_symmetry.space_group_name_H-M   'P 1'
#
loop_
_entity.id
_entity.type
_entity.pdbx_description
1 polymer ?
#
loop_
_entity_poly.entity_id
_entity_poly.type
_entity_poly.pdbx_seq_one_letter_code
_entity_poly.pdbx_strand_id
1 'polypeptide(L)'
;MSQPPPNTTLSLSARLLTYIGPPSVILLTFLASPTTGLISPLAFLPTTYAYRKWVKSNNQNPHRRGELEPMIYTYAVAGTVGLLGVGLTQMAVVKAVSFLLFHHDTQASKDFWAEFGRGSVEGLTSDELAKRVGIAWSWKNWVLNGALTFIAAGLGEEILKYLPIAYACRRGTAEERKKRNRAYVDYALSGALSFALVENIGFLYASVETGNESWSRLALSVFERVIIGGTGHITMAVLTALRAIRRDYYGDQLSWLQIISPAVLYHGTFDFVCFGASAWEGNVGWIHPTGLGPTSVLFGSCLGLVGTAMWQTSREWRGLEERDSMMEASKGQKEK
;
A
#
# COMPACT_ATOMS: atom_id res chain seq x y z
N MET A 1 -28.45 25.06 17.10
CA MET A 1 -27.63 23.88 16.76
C MET A 1 -26.74 24.27 15.58
N SER A 2 -25.42 24.16 15.69
CA SER A 2 -24.51 24.43 14.58
C SER A 2 -24.77 23.42 13.47
N GLN A 3 -24.76 23.87 12.21
CA GLN A 3 -24.82 22.92 11.09
C GLN A 3 -23.59 22.01 11.13
N PRO A 4 -23.73 20.71 10.80
CA PRO A 4 -22.60 19.82 10.71
C PRO A 4 -21.59 20.35 9.67
N PRO A 5 -20.29 20.09 9.85
CA PRO A 5 -19.29 20.47 8.86
C PRO A 5 -19.65 19.92 7.46
N PRO A 6 -19.35 20.64 6.36
CA PRO A 6 -19.64 20.15 5.01
C PRO A 6 -19.06 18.76 4.78
N ASN A 7 -19.66 17.96 3.89
CA ASN A 7 -19.14 16.63 3.52
C ASN A 7 -19.04 15.60 4.67
N THR A 8 -19.66 15.82 5.83
CA THR A 8 -19.58 14.90 7.00
C THR A 8 -20.87 14.12 7.27
N THR A 9 -21.89 14.24 6.44
CA THR A 9 -23.15 13.49 6.62
C THR A 9 -22.90 11.99 6.47
N LEU A 10 -23.39 11.21 7.43
CA LEU A 10 -23.24 9.75 7.47
C LEU A 10 -24.60 9.06 7.63
N SER A 11 -24.89 8.10 6.76
CA SER A 11 -25.92 7.10 6.98
C SER A 11 -25.70 6.30 8.28
N LEU A 12 -26.71 5.55 8.72
CA LEU A 12 -26.57 4.68 9.89
C LEU A 12 -25.49 3.61 9.69
N SER A 13 -25.43 3.00 8.50
CA SER A 13 -24.42 1.99 8.16
C SER A 13 -23.00 2.54 8.22
N ALA A 14 -22.76 3.73 7.67
CA ALA A 14 -21.44 4.38 7.74
C ALA A 14 -21.02 4.70 9.18
N ARG A 15 -21.97 5.14 10.02
CA ARG A 15 -21.73 5.35 11.46
C ARG A 15 -21.38 4.05 12.18
N LEU A 16 -22.17 3.00 11.99
CA LEU A 16 -21.92 1.69 12.59
C LEU A 16 -20.55 1.14 12.18
N LEU A 17 -20.18 1.26 10.90
CA LEU A 17 -18.87 0.84 10.41
C LEU A 17 -17.73 1.63 11.09
N THR A 18 -17.91 2.93 11.31
CA THR A 18 -16.90 3.79 11.97
C THR A 18 -16.76 3.46 13.46
N TYR A 19 -17.87 3.20 14.16
CA TYR A 19 -17.85 2.96 15.60
C TYR A 19 -17.51 1.53 15.99
N ILE A 20 -17.98 0.54 15.20
CA ILE A 20 -17.85 -0.88 15.51
C ILE A 20 -16.70 -1.53 14.75
N GLY A 21 -16.34 -1.00 13.57
CA GLY A 21 -15.29 -1.55 12.71
C GLY A 21 -13.94 -1.68 13.42
N PRO A 22 -13.30 -0.57 13.87
CA PRO A 22 -12.00 -0.65 14.54
C PRO A 22 -12.01 -1.53 15.80
N PRO A 23 -12.97 -1.41 16.75
CA PRO A 23 -13.04 -2.32 17.89
C PRO A 23 -13.21 -3.79 17.49
N SER A 24 -13.97 -4.08 16.44
CA SER A 24 -14.16 -5.45 15.95
C SER A 24 -12.88 -6.01 15.34
N VAL A 25 -12.14 -5.22 14.55
CA VAL A 25 -10.85 -5.64 14.01
C VAL A 25 -9.84 -5.90 15.13
N ILE A 26 -9.76 -5.03 16.13
CA ILE A 26 -8.89 -5.21 17.30
C ILE A 26 -9.27 -6.47 18.07
N LEU A 27 -10.56 -6.67 18.35
CA LEU A 27 -11.05 -7.86 19.06
C LEU A 27 -10.78 -9.15 18.30
N LEU A 28 -11.07 -9.19 17.00
CA LEU A 28 -10.79 -10.36 16.16
C LEU A 28 -9.30 -10.66 16.09
N THR A 29 -8.46 -9.62 15.99
CA THR A 29 -7.00 -9.76 16.03
C THR A 29 -6.54 -10.29 17.39
N PHE A 30 -7.10 -9.79 18.49
CA PHE A 30 -6.79 -10.24 19.85
C PHE A 30 -7.18 -11.71 20.09
N LEU A 31 -8.32 -12.15 19.54
CA LEU A 31 -8.76 -13.55 19.61
C LEU A 31 -7.83 -14.48 18.83
N ALA A 32 -7.23 -14.00 17.73
CA ALA A 32 -6.26 -14.77 16.94
C ALA A 32 -4.86 -14.76 17.56
N SER A 33 -4.39 -13.61 18.05
CA SER A 33 -3.13 -13.43 18.75
C SER A 33 -3.24 -12.26 19.75
N PRO A 34 -3.30 -12.51 21.07
CA PRO A 34 -3.50 -11.47 22.08
C PRO A 34 -2.47 -10.35 22.01
N THR A 35 -1.19 -10.68 21.81
CA THR A 35 -0.11 -9.70 21.70
C THR A 35 -0.29 -8.81 20.47
N THR A 36 -0.60 -9.38 19.30
CA THR A 36 -0.90 -8.61 18.09
C THR A 36 -2.14 -7.72 18.29
N GLY A 37 -3.18 -8.25 18.95
CA GLY A 37 -4.38 -7.49 19.28
C GLY A 37 -4.07 -6.24 20.11
N LEU A 38 -3.21 -6.36 21.12
CA LEU A 38 -2.81 -5.25 21.99
C LEU A 38 -2.05 -4.14 21.23
N ILE A 39 -1.23 -4.50 20.24
CA ILE A 39 -0.42 -3.53 19.46
C ILE A 39 -1.12 -3.04 18.18
N SER A 40 -2.16 -3.73 17.72
CA SER A 40 -2.94 -3.37 16.53
C SER A 40 -3.51 -1.94 16.52
N PRO A 41 -3.84 -1.26 17.64
CA PRO A 41 -4.23 0.15 17.64
C PRO A 41 -3.20 1.08 16.97
N LEU A 42 -1.90 0.72 16.99
CA LEU A 42 -0.84 1.49 16.35
C LEU A 42 -1.04 1.56 14.82
N ALA A 43 -1.58 0.51 14.21
CA ALA A 43 -1.85 0.47 12.77
C ALA A 43 -2.95 1.45 12.33
N PHE A 44 -3.78 1.95 13.28
CA PHE A 44 -4.81 2.97 13.01
C PHE A 44 -4.29 4.42 13.12
N LEU A 45 -3.07 4.64 13.59
CA LEU A 45 -2.51 5.99 13.75
C LEU A 45 -2.43 6.78 12.42
N PRO A 46 -1.97 6.19 11.29
CA PRO A 46 -1.95 6.90 10.01
C PRO A 46 -3.35 7.33 9.57
N THR A 47 -4.35 6.45 9.72
CA THR A 47 -5.76 6.75 9.38
C THR A 47 -6.29 7.89 10.26
N THR A 48 -6.01 7.86 11.55
CA THR A 48 -6.42 8.91 12.50
C THR A 48 -5.79 10.26 12.14
N TYR A 49 -4.50 10.27 11.82
CA TYR A 49 -3.78 11.47 11.40
C TYR A 49 -4.34 12.03 10.09
N ALA A 50 -4.51 11.18 9.08
CA ALA A 50 -5.05 11.58 7.77
C ALA A 50 -6.48 12.13 7.90
N TYR A 51 -7.32 11.50 8.72
CA TYR A 51 -8.67 12.00 9.01
C TYR A 51 -8.64 13.41 9.62
N ARG A 52 -7.80 13.64 10.64
CA ARG A 52 -7.66 14.99 11.26
C ARG A 52 -7.21 16.03 10.25
N LYS A 53 -6.27 15.70 9.36
CA LYS A 53 -5.81 16.58 8.28
C LYS A 53 -6.90 16.83 7.24
N TRP A 54 -7.67 15.80 6.91
CA TRP A 54 -8.81 15.91 6.01
C TRP A 54 -9.89 16.84 6.59
N VAL A 55 -10.27 16.69 7.86
CA VAL A 55 -11.27 17.56 8.54
C VAL A 55 -10.84 19.03 8.45
N LYS A 56 -9.59 19.34 8.80
CA LYS A 56 -9.06 20.70 8.72
C LYS A 56 -9.16 21.26 7.30
N SER A 57 -8.73 20.49 6.31
CA SER A 57 -8.72 20.91 4.90
C SER A 57 -10.14 21.05 4.34
N ASN A 58 -11.07 20.20 4.78
CA ASN A 58 -12.47 20.23 4.41
C ASN A 58 -13.21 21.43 4.97
N ASN A 59 -12.91 21.84 6.20
CA ASN A 59 -13.48 23.07 6.75
C ASN A 59 -13.01 24.32 5.99
N GLN A 60 -11.78 24.29 5.46
CA GLN A 60 -11.21 25.42 4.70
C GLN A 60 -11.71 25.48 3.26
N ASN A 61 -11.75 24.34 2.56
CA ASN A 61 -12.05 24.28 1.12
C ASN A 61 -13.03 23.15 0.78
N PRO A 62 -14.25 23.14 1.32
CA PRO A 62 -15.15 21.98 1.26
C PRO A 62 -15.51 21.56 -0.16
N HIS A 63 -15.61 22.51 -1.09
CA HIS A 63 -15.95 22.25 -2.50
C HIS A 63 -14.88 21.46 -3.28
N ARG A 64 -13.64 21.38 -2.76
CA ARG A 64 -12.52 20.67 -3.38
C ARG A 64 -12.35 19.24 -2.88
N ARG A 65 -13.05 18.84 -1.82
CA ARG A 65 -12.76 17.63 -1.03
C ARG A 65 -13.74 16.49 -1.30
N GLY A 66 -13.32 15.29 -0.95
CA GLY A 66 -14.17 14.10 -0.95
C GLY A 66 -15.22 14.14 0.16
N GLU A 67 -16.33 13.44 -0.05
CA GLU A 67 -17.36 13.20 0.96
C GLU A 67 -16.92 12.08 1.91
N LEU A 68 -17.15 12.26 3.21
CA LEU A 68 -16.68 11.31 4.23
C LEU A 68 -17.31 9.91 4.09
N GLU A 69 -18.63 9.84 3.89
CA GLU A 69 -19.33 8.56 3.79
C GLU A 69 -18.80 7.67 2.64
N PRO A 70 -18.67 8.16 1.40
CA PRO A 70 -18.02 7.41 0.32
C PRO A 70 -16.57 7.04 0.61
N MET A 71 -15.81 7.90 1.30
CA MET A 71 -14.45 7.57 1.71
C MET A 71 -14.45 6.41 2.71
N ILE A 72 -15.37 6.37 3.68
CA ILE A 72 -15.51 5.24 4.62
C ILE A 72 -15.81 3.93 3.89
N TYR A 73 -16.71 3.94 2.90
CA TYR A 73 -16.96 2.73 2.11
C TYR A 73 -15.77 2.33 1.23
N THR A 74 -15.07 3.31 0.65
CA THR A 74 -13.83 3.08 -0.09
C THR A 74 -12.79 2.41 0.81
N TYR A 75 -12.64 2.89 2.04
CA TYR A 75 -11.76 2.32 3.05
C TYR A 75 -12.14 0.85 3.27
N ALA A 76 -13.39 0.57 3.64
CA ALA A 76 -13.81 -0.79 3.96
C ALA A 76 -13.68 -1.75 2.78
N VAL A 77 -14.12 -1.34 1.58
CA VAL A 77 -14.06 -2.20 0.39
C VAL A 77 -12.63 -2.46 -0.05
N ALA A 78 -11.74 -1.45 -0.03
CA ALA A 78 -10.35 -1.62 -0.43
C ALA A 78 -9.60 -2.59 0.49
N GLY A 79 -9.74 -2.44 1.80
CA GLY A 79 -9.06 -3.31 2.78
C GLY A 79 -9.63 -4.72 2.89
N THR A 80 -10.88 -4.95 2.46
CA THR A 80 -11.52 -6.27 2.50
C THR A 80 -11.50 -6.94 1.13
N VAL A 81 -12.51 -6.65 0.30
CA VAL A 81 -12.71 -7.25 -1.02
C VAL A 81 -11.54 -6.92 -1.95
N GLY A 82 -11.03 -5.69 -1.88
CA GLY A 82 -9.91 -5.23 -2.69
C GLY A 82 -8.64 -6.05 -2.41
N LEU A 83 -8.23 -6.14 -1.15
CA LEU A 83 -7.05 -6.90 -0.75
C LEU A 83 -7.20 -8.40 -1.05
N LEU A 84 -8.38 -8.98 -0.85
CA LEU A 84 -8.66 -10.35 -1.27
C LEU A 84 -8.46 -10.53 -2.78
N GLY A 85 -9.00 -9.61 -3.58
CA GLY A 85 -8.83 -9.63 -5.04
C GLY A 85 -7.37 -9.51 -5.47
N VAL A 86 -6.60 -8.65 -4.80
CA VAL A 86 -5.15 -8.55 -4.99
C VAL A 86 -4.47 -9.87 -4.64
N GLY A 87 -4.74 -10.46 -3.47
CA GLY A 87 -4.11 -11.72 -3.06
C GLY A 87 -4.40 -12.88 -4.02
N LEU A 88 -5.63 -12.96 -4.53
CA LEU A 88 -6.00 -13.94 -5.56
C LEU A 88 -5.25 -13.68 -6.89
N THR A 89 -5.12 -12.41 -7.28
CA THR A 89 -4.36 -12.01 -8.48
C THR A 89 -2.89 -12.36 -8.34
N GLN A 90 -2.29 -12.06 -7.18
CA GLN A 90 -0.91 -12.40 -6.86
C GLN A 90 -0.69 -13.92 -6.96
N MET A 91 -1.55 -14.70 -6.31
CA MET A 91 -1.48 -16.17 -6.36
C MET A 91 -1.60 -16.70 -7.80
N ALA A 92 -2.55 -16.17 -8.59
CA ALA A 92 -2.75 -16.60 -9.96
C ALA A 92 -1.52 -16.30 -10.85
N VAL A 93 -0.97 -15.08 -10.76
CA VAL A 93 0.22 -14.67 -11.52
C VAL A 93 1.42 -15.54 -11.13
N VAL A 94 1.70 -15.71 -9.83
CA VAL A 94 2.84 -16.51 -9.37
C VAL A 94 2.67 -17.98 -9.76
N LYS A 95 1.47 -18.55 -9.68
CA LYS A 95 1.20 -19.92 -10.14
C LYS A 95 1.41 -20.07 -11.64
N ALA A 96 0.95 -19.12 -12.45
CA ALA A 96 1.16 -19.14 -13.89
C ALA A 96 2.65 -19.06 -14.27
N VAL A 97 3.40 -18.13 -13.65
CA VAL A 97 4.84 -17.99 -13.89
C VAL A 97 5.60 -19.22 -13.41
N SER A 98 5.28 -19.74 -12.22
CA SER A 98 5.87 -20.97 -11.71
C SER A 98 5.60 -22.16 -12.64
N PHE A 99 4.37 -22.32 -13.13
CA PHE A 99 4.05 -23.36 -14.10
C PHE A 99 4.94 -23.28 -15.34
N LEU A 100 5.14 -22.08 -15.89
CA LEU A 100 6.04 -21.87 -17.04
C LEU A 100 7.52 -22.13 -16.73
N LEU A 101 8.00 -21.79 -15.53
CA LEU A 101 9.41 -21.97 -15.15
C LEU A 101 9.78 -23.42 -14.81
N PHE A 102 8.81 -24.20 -14.33
CA PHE A 102 9.03 -25.56 -13.84
C PHE A 102 8.29 -26.63 -14.67
N HIS A 103 7.81 -26.28 -15.87
CA HIS A 103 6.99 -27.19 -16.68
C HIS A 103 7.67 -28.55 -17.01
N HIS A 104 8.99 -28.57 -17.10
CA HIS A 104 9.79 -29.78 -17.35
C HIS A 104 10.35 -30.44 -16.09
N ASP A 105 10.16 -29.84 -14.91
CA ASP A 105 10.77 -30.31 -13.65
C ASP A 105 9.78 -30.16 -12.49
N THR A 106 8.90 -31.16 -12.38
CA THR A 106 7.86 -31.20 -11.35
C THR A 106 8.45 -31.32 -9.95
N GLN A 107 9.61 -31.98 -9.78
CA GLN A 107 10.23 -32.11 -8.47
C GLN A 107 10.79 -30.77 -8.00
N ALA A 108 11.49 -30.03 -8.86
CA ALA A 108 11.93 -28.68 -8.53
C ALA A 108 10.76 -27.73 -8.25
N SER A 109 9.62 -27.89 -8.93
CA SER A 109 8.40 -27.13 -8.62
C SER A 109 7.91 -27.39 -7.20
N LYS A 110 7.83 -28.66 -6.80
CA LYS A 110 7.39 -29.07 -5.45
C LYS A 110 8.34 -28.54 -4.39
N ASP A 111 9.64 -28.70 -4.61
CA ASP A 111 10.69 -28.21 -3.71
C ASP A 111 10.62 -26.68 -3.56
N PHE A 112 10.46 -25.96 -4.68
CA PHE A 112 10.30 -24.51 -4.68
C PHE A 112 9.09 -24.09 -3.85
N TRP A 113 7.91 -24.67 -4.09
CA TRP A 113 6.68 -24.27 -3.39
C TRP A 113 6.70 -24.64 -1.91
N ALA A 114 7.33 -25.76 -1.55
CA ALA A 114 7.54 -26.14 -0.15
C ALA A 114 8.40 -25.08 0.56
N GLU A 115 9.48 -24.63 -0.06
CA GLU A 115 10.38 -23.64 0.52
C GLU A 115 9.83 -22.20 0.45
N PHE A 116 9.06 -21.85 -0.58
CA PHE A 116 8.43 -20.53 -0.73
C PHE A 116 7.32 -20.28 0.31
N GLY A 117 6.58 -21.33 0.69
CA GLY A 117 5.53 -21.24 1.71
C GLY A 117 6.06 -21.31 3.16
N ARG A 118 7.36 -21.50 3.35
CA ARG A 118 7.99 -21.65 4.67
C ARG A 118 8.19 -20.27 5.32
N GLY A 119 7.73 -20.12 6.57
CA GLY A 119 7.86 -18.87 7.34
C GLY A 119 9.10 -18.75 8.23
N SER A 120 9.88 -19.82 8.42
CA SER A 120 11.09 -19.83 9.26
C SER A 120 12.08 -20.90 8.80
N VAL A 121 13.38 -20.67 9.01
CA VAL A 121 14.47 -21.65 8.77
C VAL A 121 14.81 -22.49 10.01
N GLU A 122 14.12 -22.25 11.13
CA GLU A 122 14.33 -23.00 12.37
C GLU A 122 14.02 -24.49 12.19
N GLY A 123 14.88 -25.34 12.74
CA GLY A 123 14.74 -26.80 12.67
C GLY A 123 15.24 -27.45 11.38
N LEU A 124 15.79 -26.69 10.43
CA LEU A 124 16.37 -27.25 9.21
C LEU A 124 17.78 -27.83 9.44
N THR A 125 18.06 -28.96 8.80
CA THR A 125 19.38 -29.58 8.73
C THR A 125 20.31 -28.80 7.79
N SER A 126 21.62 -29.03 7.89
CA SER A 126 22.61 -28.40 7.02
C SER A 126 22.37 -28.69 5.53
N ASP A 127 21.93 -29.91 5.20
CA ASP A 127 21.65 -30.32 3.82
C ASP A 127 20.40 -29.61 3.27
N GLU A 128 19.36 -29.45 4.09
CA GLU A 128 18.15 -28.70 3.73
C GLU A 128 18.46 -27.22 3.52
N LEU A 129 19.28 -26.62 4.38
CA LEU A 129 19.75 -25.24 4.21
C LEU A 129 20.56 -25.06 2.92
N ALA A 130 21.47 -25.99 2.61
CA ALA A 130 22.24 -25.96 1.37
C ALA A 130 21.34 -26.08 0.13
N LYS A 131 20.33 -26.96 0.17
CA LYS A 131 19.31 -27.08 -0.88
C LYS A 131 18.53 -25.77 -1.05
N ARG A 132 18.09 -25.16 0.05
CA ARG A 132 17.34 -23.89 0.06
C ARG A 132 18.15 -22.75 -0.55
N VAL A 133 19.43 -22.63 -0.20
CA VAL A 133 20.37 -21.67 -0.80
C VAL A 133 20.46 -21.87 -2.31
N GLY A 134 20.55 -23.12 -2.78
CA GLY A 134 20.55 -23.43 -4.21
C GLY A 134 19.28 -22.95 -4.94
N ILE A 135 18.10 -23.10 -4.31
CA ILE A 135 16.83 -22.61 -4.86
C ILE A 135 16.81 -21.08 -4.85
N ALA A 136 17.18 -20.45 -3.73
CA ALA A 136 17.18 -18.99 -3.54
C ALA A 136 18.03 -18.26 -4.59
N TRP A 137 19.21 -18.81 -4.90
CA TRP A 137 20.13 -18.26 -5.90
C TRP A 137 19.82 -18.68 -7.34
N SER A 138 18.84 -19.55 -7.55
CA SER A 138 18.46 -19.97 -8.90
C SER A 138 17.85 -18.82 -9.70
N TRP A 139 18.15 -18.75 -11.00
CA TRP A 139 17.54 -17.74 -11.90
C TRP A 139 16.01 -17.82 -11.90
N LYS A 140 15.44 -19.02 -11.68
CA LYS A 140 13.98 -19.23 -11.59
C LYS A 140 13.37 -18.48 -10.40
N ASN A 141 14.03 -18.50 -9.24
CA ASN A 141 13.60 -17.74 -8.07
C ASN A 141 13.64 -16.23 -8.35
N TRP A 142 14.70 -15.73 -8.99
CA TRP A 142 14.79 -14.31 -9.34
C TRP A 142 13.74 -13.86 -10.35
N VAL A 143 13.42 -14.66 -11.37
CA VAL A 143 12.32 -14.38 -12.31
C VAL A 143 10.98 -14.37 -11.59
N LEU A 144 10.74 -15.34 -10.70
CA LEU A 144 9.50 -15.43 -9.94
C LEU A 144 9.36 -14.25 -8.96
N ASN A 145 10.44 -13.86 -8.27
CA ASN A 145 10.47 -12.66 -7.44
C ASN A 145 10.16 -11.41 -8.27
N GLY A 146 10.77 -11.24 -9.45
CA GLY A 146 10.47 -10.10 -10.33
C GLY A 146 9.00 -10.06 -10.78
N ALA A 147 8.42 -11.21 -11.14
CA ALA A 147 7.01 -11.29 -11.51
C ALA A 147 6.09 -11.02 -10.30
N LEU A 148 6.40 -11.61 -9.15
CA LEU A 148 5.69 -11.37 -7.89
C LEU A 148 5.69 -9.89 -7.53
N THR A 149 6.84 -9.22 -7.58
CA THR A 149 7.01 -7.87 -7.05
C THR A 149 6.51 -6.80 -8.01
N PHE A 150 6.81 -6.88 -9.31
CA PHE A 150 6.43 -5.83 -10.26
C PHE A 150 5.03 -6.01 -10.86
N ILE A 151 4.60 -7.25 -11.10
CA ILE A 151 3.34 -7.54 -11.79
C ILE A 151 2.25 -7.86 -10.75
N ALA A 152 2.52 -8.83 -9.89
CA ALA A 152 1.51 -9.32 -8.96
C ALA A 152 1.22 -8.31 -7.84
N ALA A 153 2.26 -7.91 -7.09
CA ALA A 153 2.17 -6.92 -6.03
C ALA A 153 2.11 -5.50 -6.58
N GLY A 154 3.20 -5.02 -7.20
CA GLY A 154 3.31 -3.65 -7.70
C GLY A 154 2.14 -3.22 -8.58
N LEU A 155 1.91 -3.89 -9.72
CA LEU A 155 0.80 -3.51 -10.61
C LEU A 155 -0.57 -3.81 -9.98
N GLY A 156 -0.78 -5.00 -9.42
CA GLY A 156 -2.07 -5.39 -8.84
C GLY A 156 -2.54 -4.45 -7.72
N GLU A 157 -1.64 -4.11 -6.80
CA GLU A 157 -1.94 -3.25 -5.67
C GLU A 157 -2.09 -1.77 -6.06
N GLU A 158 -1.29 -1.27 -6.99
CA GLU A 158 -1.44 0.12 -7.45
C GLU A 158 -2.70 0.29 -8.31
N ILE A 159 -3.17 -0.75 -9.02
CA ILE A 159 -4.51 -0.74 -9.62
C ILE A 159 -5.56 -0.58 -8.53
N LEU A 160 -5.50 -1.36 -7.45
CA LEU A 160 -6.44 -1.24 -6.34
C LEU A 160 -6.43 0.18 -5.74
N LYS A 161 -5.26 0.79 -5.58
CA LYS A 161 -5.13 2.19 -5.10
C LYS A 161 -5.62 3.23 -6.11
N TYR A 162 -5.62 2.91 -7.41
CA TYR A 162 -6.18 3.76 -8.46
C TYR A 162 -7.71 3.69 -8.55
N LEU A 163 -8.35 2.56 -8.24
CA LEU A 163 -9.80 2.40 -8.33
C LEU A 163 -10.60 3.47 -7.56
N PRO A 164 -10.22 3.88 -6.33
CA PRO A 164 -10.84 5.01 -5.64
C PRO A 164 -10.80 6.33 -6.42
N ILE A 165 -9.72 6.58 -7.16
CA ILE A 165 -9.59 7.77 -8.02
C ILE A 165 -10.56 7.65 -9.19
N ALA A 166 -10.59 6.50 -9.87
CA ALA A 166 -11.52 6.25 -10.98
C ALA A 166 -12.99 6.37 -10.55
N TYR A 167 -13.32 5.95 -9.33
CA TYR A 167 -14.62 6.17 -8.71
C TYR A 167 -14.89 7.66 -8.48
N ALA A 168 -13.94 8.40 -7.92
CA ALA A 168 -14.04 9.84 -7.71
C ALA A 168 -14.24 10.61 -9.04
N CYS A 169 -13.58 10.20 -10.13
CA CYS A 169 -13.75 10.77 -11.46
C CYS A 169 -15.19 10.70 -11.98
N ARG A 170 -15.98 9.72 -11.53
CA ARG A 170 -17.35 9.46 -12.02
C ARG A 170 -18.44 9.93 -11.06
N ARG A 171 -18.07 10.35 -9.85
CA ARG A 171 -19.03 10.69 -8.79
C ARG A 171 -19.51 12.13 -8.88
N GLY A 172 -20.81 12.33 -8.64
CA GLY A 172 -21.45 13.65 -8.59
C GLY A 172 -21.84 14.19 -9.97
N THR A 173 -22.44 15.37 -9.99
CA THR A 173 -22.81 16.11 -11.21
C THR A 173 -21.57 16.60 -11.96
N ALA A 174 -21.72 16.96 -13.24
CA ALA A 174 -20.61 17.48 -14.04
C ALA A 174 -19.95 18.72 -13.42
N GLU A 175 -20.74 19.59 -12.79
CA GLU A 175 -20.26 20.81 -12.14
C GLU A 175 -19.52 20.53 -10.82
N GLU A 176 -19.99 19.56 -10.03
CA GLU A 176 -19.27 19.13 -8.83
C GLU A 176 -17.93 18.49 -9.19
N ARG A 177 -17.91 17.65 -10.24
CA ARG A 177 -16.68 17.02 -10.73
C ARG A 177 -15.63 18.05 -11.10
N LYS A 178 -15.99 19.16 -11.76
CA LYS A 178 -15.04 20.24 -12.13
C LYS A 178 -14.39 20.94 -10.92
N LYS A 179 -15.02 20.90 -9.74
CA LYS A 179 -14.55 21.64 -8.54
C LYS A 179 -13.80 20.76 -7.54
N ARG A 180 -14.04 19.44 -7.55
CA ARG A 180 -13.54 18.47 -6.56
C ARG A 180 -12.14 17.89 -6.87
N ASN A 181 -11.21 18.70 -7.35
CA ASN A 181 -9.88 18.20 -7.75
C ASN A 181 -9.11 17.51 -6.62
N ARG A 182 -9.16 18.03 -5.39
CA ARG A 182 -8.48 17.41 -4.24
C ARG A 182 -9.20 16.17 -3.68
N ALA A 183 -10.40 15.85 -4.16
CA ALA A 183 -11.09 14.62 -3.78
C ALA A 183 -10.34 13.38 -4.27
N TYR A 184 -9.59 13.44 -5.38
CA TYR A 184 -8.82 12.30 -5.86
C TYR A 184 -7.79 11.84 -4.83
N VAL A 185 -7.12 12.79 -4.18
CA VAL A 185 -6.19 12.51 -3.08
C VAL A 185 -6.92 11.88 -1.91
N ASP A 186 -8.11 12.38 -1.56
CA ASP A 186 -8.88 11.89 -0.43
C ASP A 186 -9.34 10.43 -0.61
N TYR A 187 -9.85 10.10 -1.79
CA TYR A 187 -10.25 8.74 -2.13
C TYR A 187 -9.05 7.80 -2.24
N ALA A 188 -7.95 8.24 -2.87
CA ALA A 188 -6.72 7.45 -2.97
C ALA A 188 -6.14 7.14 -1.58
N LEU A 189 -6.07 8.15 -0.69
CA LEU A 189 -5.64 7.97 0.69
C LEU A 189 -6.56 7.02 1.44
N SER A 190 -7.87 7.12 1.27
CA SER A 190 -8.80 6.20 1.92
C SER A 190 -8.54 4.73 1.55
N GLY A 191 -8.34 4.45 0.26
CA GLY A 191 -7.99 3.10 -0.20
C GLY A 191 -6.63 2.64 0.34
N ALA A 192 -5.59 3.48 0.23
CA ALA A 192 -4.24 3.15 0.64
C ALA A 192 -4.08 2.97 2.16
N LEU A 193 -4.79 3.77 2.97
CA LEU A 193 -4.78 3.65 4.43
C LEU A 193 -5.43 2.35 4.90
N SER A 194 -6.50 1.92 4.25
CA SER A 194 -7.13 0.63 4.57
C SER A 194 -6.26 -0.55 4.16
N PHE A 195 -5.65 -0.46 2.98
CA PHE A 195 -4.67 -1.42 2.51
C PHE A 195 -3.54 -1.57 3.53
N ALA A 196 -2.88 -0.45 3.88
CA ALA A 196 -1.78 -0.42 4.83
C ALA A 196 -2.22 -0.88 6.24
N LEU A 197 -3.45 -0.58 6.68
CA LEU A 197 -3.95 -1.06 7.97
C LEU A 197 -3.96 -2.59 8.03
N VAL A 198 -4.56 -3.25 7.04
CA VAL A 198 -4.72 -4.70 7.04
C VAL A 198 -3.36 -5.39 6.90
N GLU A 199 -2.51 -4.87 6.02
CA GLU A 199 -1.16 -5.40 5.82
C GLU A 199 -0.30 -5.24 7.09
N ASN A 200 -0.35 -4.07 7.73
CA ASN A 200 0.36 -3.85 8.99
C ASN A 200 -0.12 -4.80 10.10
N ILE A 201 -1.42 -5.06 10.21
CA ILE A 201 -1.94 -6.07 11.15
C ILE A 201 -1.38 -7.46 10.81
N GLY A 202 -1.35 -7.82 9.52
CA GLY A 202 -0.76 -9.08 9.05
C GLY A 202 0.73 -9.22 9.40
N PHE A 203 1.53 -8.16 9.22
CA PHE A 203 2.93 -8.16 9.62
C PHE A 203 3.12 -8.23 11.13
N LEU A 204 2.34 -7.46 11.90
CA LEU A 204 2.37 -7.53 13.37
C LEU A 204 2.00 -8.92 13.87
N TYR A 205 1.05 -9.60 13.20
CA TYR A 205 0.70 -10.98 13.49
C TYR A 205 1.87 -11.93 13.19
N ALA A 206 2.43 -11.85 11.98
CA ALA A 206 3.53 -12.71 11.55
C ALA A 206 4.75 -12.58 12.47
N SER A 207 5.18 -11.36 12.82
CA SER A 207 6.33 -11.13 13.72
C SER A 207 6.10 -11.63 15.15
N VAL A 208 4.87 -11.60 15.64
CA VAL A 208 4.53 -12.09 16.98
C VAL A 208 4.48 -13.63 17.01
N GLU A 209 3.80 -14.25 16.04
CA GLU A 209 3.61 -15.71 16.01
C GLU A 209 4.90 -16.48 15.73
N THR A 210 5.90 -15.86 15.09
CA THR A 210 7.22 -16.47 14.95
C THR A 210 7.96 -16.68 16.28
N GLY A 211 7.41 -16.22 17.41
CA GLY A 211 7.63 -16.73 18.78
C GLY A 211 9.02 -16.52 19.41
N ASN A 212 10.04 -16.26 18.60
CA ASN A 212 11.45 -16.24 19.00
C ASN A 212 12.16 -14.91 18.69
N GLU A 213 11.42 -13.89 18.23
CA GLU A 213 12.00 -12.57 17.96
C GLU A 213 12.19 -11.76 19.25
N SER A 214 13.38 -11.18 19.43
CA SER A 214 13.60 -10.21 20.50
C SER A 214 12.68 -8.99 20.31
N TRP A 215 12.29 -8.33 21.41
CA TRP A 215 11.51 -7.09 21.35
C TRP A 215 12.13 -6.01 20.45
N SER A 216 13.46 -5.98 20.33
CA SER A 216 14.18 -5.09 19.41
C SER A 216 13.96 -5.44 17.94
N ARG A 217 13.86 -6.72 17.58
CA ARG A 217 13.52 -7.17 16.22
C ARG A 217 12.07 -6.89 15.91
N LEU A 218 11.15 -7.18 16.84
CA LEU A 218 9.75 -6.81 16.68
C LEU A 218 9.58 -5.30 16.47
N ALA A 219 10.27 -4.47 17.26
CA ALA A 219 10.24 -3.02 17.09
C ALA A 219 10.80 -2.57 15.73
N LEU A 220 11.85 -3.24 15.24
CA LEU A 220 12.42 -2.98 13.92
C LEU A 220 11.45 -3.37 12.80
N SER A 221 10.82 -4.54 12.89
CA SER A 221 9.78 -5.01 11.96
C SER A 221 8.57 -4.07 11.93
N VAL A 222 8.13 -3.60 13.11
CA VAL A 222 7.07 -2.59 13.24
C VAL A 222 7.51 -1.30 12.54
N PHE A 223 8.73 -0.83 12.78
CA PHE A 223 9.23 0.39 12.14
C PHE A 223 9.31 0.24 10.61
N GLU A 224 9.87 -0.85 10.11
CA GLU A 224 9.94 -1.14 8.68
C GLU A 224 8.56 -1.17 8.04
N ARG A 225 7.63 -1.95 8.59
CA ARG A 225 6.35 -2.22 7.93
C ARG A 225 5.34 -1.10 8.16
N VAL A 226 5.18 -0.67 9.41
CA VAL A 226 4.18 0.35 9.76
C VAL A 226 4.62 1.74 9.33
N ILE A 227 5.89 2.10 9.56
CA ILE A 227 6.37 3.45 9.28
C ILE A 227 6.86 3.55 7.84
N ILE A 228 7.84 2.74 7.43
CA ILE A 228 8.41 2.87 6.08
C ILE A 228 7.41 2.37 5.02
N GLY A 229 6.90 1.14 5.15
CA GLY A 229 5.92 0.55 4.23
C GLY A 229 4.62 1.34 4.16
N GLY A 230 4.02 1.65 5.32
CA GLY A 230 2.82 2.49 5.39
C GLY A 230 3.00 3.88 4.75
N THR A 231 4.14 4.54 4.99
CA THR A 231 4.47 5.82 4.33
C THR A 231 4.65 5.63 2.82
N GLY A 232 5.25 4.52 2.39
CA GLY A 232 5.37 4.13 0.99
C GLY A 232 4.01 4.07 0.30
N HIS A 233 3.06 3.29 0.82
CA HIS A 233 1.72 3.17 0.22
C HIS A 233 0.97 4.50 0.13
N ILE A 234 1.03 5.31 1.19
CA ILE A 234 0.44 6.66 1.21
C ILE A 234 1.08 7.52 0.12
N THR A 235 2.40 7.51 0.02
CA THR A 235 3.17 8.32 -0.94
C THR A 235 2.83 7.94 -2.38
N MET A 236 2.77 6.64 -2.71
CA MET A 236 2.44 6.16 -4.06
C MET A 236 0.99 6.45 -4.44
N ALA A 237 0.06 6.32 -3.49
CA ALA A 237 -1.34 6.65 -3.72
C ALA A 237 -1.53 8.15 -3.98
N VAL A 238 -0.85 9.01 -3.22
CA VAL A 238 -0.87 10.46 -3.44
C VAL A 238 -0.23 10.78 -4.80
N LEU A 239 0.93 10.21 -5.13
CA LEU A 239 1.58 10.41 -6.42
C LEU A 239 0.65 10.10 -7.59
N THR A 240 -0.02 8.94 -7.53
CA THR A 240 -1.01 8.51 -8.51
C THR A 240 -2.18 9.50 -8.61
N ALA A 241 -2.71 9.95 -7.47
CA ALA A 241 -3.79 10.93 -7.43
C ALA A 241 -3.39 12.29 -8.03
N LEU A 242 -2.19 12.80 -7.75
CA LEU A 242 -1.71 14.07 -8.29
C LEU A 242 -1.57 14.02 -9.81
N ARG A 243 -1.04 12.92 -10.35
CA ARG A 243 -0.92 12.74 -11.80
C ARG A 243 -2.29 12.59 -12.47
N ALA A 244 -3.24 11.91 -11.84
CA ALA A 244 -4.62 11.87 -12.30
C ALA A 244 -5.27 13.28 -12.29
N ILE A 245 -5.02 14.08 -11.25
CA ILE A 245 -5.49 15.47 -11.18
C ILE A 245 -4.93 16.30 -12.34
N ARG A 246 -3.63 16.19 -12.64
CA ARG A 246 -2.99 16.88 -13.78
C ARG A 246 -3.69 16.58 -15.10
N ARG A 247 -4.00 15.31 -15.35
CA ARG A 247 -4.74 14.88 -16.54
C ARG A 247 -6.16 15.46 -16.56
N ASP A 248 -6.92 15.23 -15.50
CA ASP A 248 -8.37 15.45 -15.51
C ASP A 248 -8.78 16.92 -15.30
N TYR A 249 -7.94 17.72 -14.64
CA TYR A 249 -8.25 19.12 -14.30
C TYR A 249 -7.38 20.16 -15.02
N TYR A 250 -6.19 19.78 -15.47
CA TYR A 250 -5.25 20.71 -16.13
C TYR A 250 -4.94 20.32 -17.58
N GLY A 251 -5.55 19.27 -18.10
CA GLY A 251 -5.47 18.90 -19.52
C GLY A 251 -4.15 18.27 -19.95
N ASP A 252 -3.31 17.84 -19.01
CA ASP A 252 -2.08 17.12 -19.33
C ASP A 252 -2.42 15.81 -20.06
N GLN A 253 -1.75 15.53 -21.18
CA GLN A 253 -1.98 14.32 -21.98
C GLN A 253 -1.25 13.10 -21.37
N LEU A 254 -1.69 12.68 -20.18
CA LEU A 254 -1.17 11.50 -19.49
C LEU A 254 -2.08 10.29 -19.75
N SER A 255 -1.50 9.23 -20.32
CA SER A 255 -2.15 7.91 -20.36
C SER A 255 -2.33 7.34 -18.94
N TRP A 256 -3.24 6.37 -18.81
CA TRP A 256 -3.42 5.66 -17.54
C TRP A 256 -2.12 5.02 -17.04
N LEU A 257 -1.35 4.40 -17.94
CA LEU A 257 -0.05 3.83 -17.61
C LEU A 257 0.92 4.90 -17.07
N GLN A 258 0.96 6.08 -17.68
CA GLN A 258 1.81 7.17 -17.17
C GLN A 258 1.36 7.70 -15.81
N ILE A 259 0.10 7.52 -15.42
CA ILE A 259 -0.39 7.89 -14.09
C ILE A 259 0.13 6.91 -13.04
N ILE A 260 -0.04 5.61 -13.27
CA ILE A 260 0.25 4.58 -12.26
C ILE A 260 1.70 4.07 -12.30
N SER A 261 2.40 4.15 -13.44
CA SER A 261 3.69 3.47 -13.60
C SER A 261 4.77 3.92 -12.63
N PRO A 262 4.89 5.20 -12.21
CA PRO A 262 5.88 5.56 -11.20
C PRO A 262 5.63 4.85 -9.87
N ALA A 263 4.36 4.78 -9.44
CA ALA A 263 3.96 4.08 -8.23
C ALA A 263 4.26 2.59 -8.32
N VAL A 264 3.91 1.94 -9.45
CA VAL A 264 4.20 0.52 -9.70
C VAL A 264 5.70 0.26 -9.65
N LEU A 265 6.52 1.12 -10.23
CA LEU A 265 7.97 0.96 -10.25
C LEU A 265 8.57 1.10 -8.85
N TYR A 266 8.22 2.13 -8.08
CA TYR A 266 8.74 2.28 -6.73
C TYR A 266 8.31 1.14 -5.82
N HIS A 267 7.05 0.74 -5.89
CA HIS A 267 6.49 -0.36 -5.11
C HIS A 267 7.15 -1.69 -5.48
N GLY A 268 7.13 -2.07 -6.75
CA GLY A 268 7.74 -3.32 -7.19
C GLY A 268 9.24 -3.37 -6.93
N THR A 269 9.94 -2.23 -6.98
CA THR A 269 11.36 -2.15 -6.60
C THR A 269 11.55 -2.33 -5.09
N PHE A 270 10.69 -1.73 -4.27
CA PHE A 270 10.71 -1.91 -2.81
C PHE A 270 10.58 -3.40 -2.46
N ASP A 271 9.57 -4.07 -2.99
CA ASP A 271 9.36 -5.50 -2.73
C ASP A 271 10.50 -6.34 -3.30
N PHE A 272 11.01 -6.01 -4.49
CA PHE A 272 12.13 -6.72 -5.08
C PHE A 272 13.40 -6.62 -4.23
N VAL A 273 13.65 -5.47 -3.61
CA VAL A 273 14.74 -5.30 -2.63
C VAL A 273 14.49 -6.17 -1.40
N CYS A 274 13.26 -6.19 -0.86
CA CYS A 274 12.88 -7.06 0.25
C CYS A 274 13.16 -8.54 -0.06
N PHE A 275 12.58 -9.07 -1.14
CA PHE A 275 12.79 -10.46 -1.56
C PHE A 275 14.23 -10.75 -1.96
N GLY A 276 14.94 -9.79 -2.54
CA GLY A 276 16.36 -9.92 -2.88
C GLY A 276 17.26 -10.01 -1.65
N ALA A 277 17.01 -9.20 -0.61
CA ALA A 277 17.73 -9.29 0.64
C ALA A 277 17.45 -10.61 1.37
N SER A 278 16.20 -11.09 1.32
CA SER A 278 15.84 -12.42 1.82
C SER A 278 16.60 -13.52 1.06
N ALA A 279 16.60 -13.47 -0.27
CA ALA A 279 17.30 -14.43 -1.13
C ALA A 279 18.83 -14.40 -0.96
N TRP A 280 19.42 -13.24 -0.64
CA TRP A 280 20.85 -13.13 -0.31
C TRP A 280 21.20 -14.04 0.88
N GLU A 281 20.32 -14.15 1.88
CA GLU A 281 20.50 -15.08 3.01
C GLU A 281 20.15 -16.54 2.69
N GLY A 282 19.89 -16.85 1.42
CA GLY A 282 19.51 -18.20 1.00
C GLY A 282 18.04 -18.51 1.24
N ASN A 283 17.19 -17.51 1.46
CA ASN A 283 15.76 -17.74 1.64
C ASN A 283 14.99 -17.78 0.32
N VAL A 284 13.98 -18.65 0.28
CA VAL A 284 12.96 -18.73 -0.77
C VAL A 284 11.67 -18.18 -0.18
N GLY A 285 11.01 -17.27 -0.90
CA GLY A 285 9.89 -16.50 -0.35
C GLY A 285 10.36 -15.39 0.60
N TRP A 286 9.44 -14.83 1.38
CA TRP A 286 9.76 -13.77 2.34
C TRP A 286 10.05 -14.38 3.71
N ILE A 287 11.33 -14.35 4.09
CA ILE A 287 11.78 -14.48 5.48
C ILE A 287 12.63 -13.25 5.78
N HIS A 288 12.34 -12.54 6.87
CA HIS A 288 13.06 -11.31 7.20
C HIS A 288 14.56 -11.62 7.38
N PRO A 289 15.46 -10.88 6.70
CA PRO A 289 16.89 -11.11 6.83
C PRO A 289 17.38 -10.80 8.25
N THR A 290 18.36 -11.57 8.73
CA THR A 290 18.88 -11.46 10.10
C THR A 290 20.34 -11.02 10.18
N GLY A 291 21.07 -11.15 9.08
CA GLY A 291 22.45 -10.73 8.92
C GLY A 291 22.58 -9.22 8.79
N LEU A 292 23.58 -8.65 9.47
CA LEU A 292 23.80 -7.20 9.51
C LEU A 292 23.94 -6.58 8.11
N GLY A 293 24.64 -7.26 7.19
CA GLY A 293 24.86 -6.80 5.82
C GLY A 293 23.57 -6.70 5.02
N PRO A 294 22.86 -7.83 4.75
CA PRO A 294 21.59 -7.83 4.02
C PRO A 294 20.55 -6.89 4.63
N THR A 295 20.42 -6.88 5.97
CA THR A 295 19.49 -5.99 6.67
C THR A 295 19.86 -4.52 6.47
N SER A 296 21.14 -4.14 6.56
CA SER A 296 21.55 -2.75 6.32
C SER A 296 21.28 -2.29 4.89
N VAL A 297 21.54 -3.16 3.90
CA VAL A 297 21.26 -2.86 2.48
C VAL A 297 19.76 -2.75 2.23
N LEU A 298 18.96 -3.65 2.79
CA LEU A 298 17.50 -3.61 2.75
C LEU A 298 16.99 -2.27 3.28
N PHE A 299 17.34 -1.91 4.51
CA PHE A 299 16.88 -0.67 5.15
C PHE A 299 17.30 0.58 4.37
N GLY A 300 18.59 0.68 4.00
CA GLY A 300 19.10 1.82 3.25
C GLY A 300 18.40 1.99 1.90
N SER A 301 18.18 0.89 1.18
CA SER A 301 17.53 0.90 -0.13
C SER A 301 16.04 1.25 -0.02
N CYS A 302 15.31 0.63 0.92
CA CYS A 302 13.89 0.91 1.14
C CYS A 302 13.65 2.36 1.58
N LEU A 303 14.47 2.89 2.49
CA LEU A 303 14.41 4.31 2.89
C LEU A 303 14.72 5.24 1.71
N GLY A 304 15.75 4.93 0.92
CA GLY A 304 16.10 5.70 -0.26
C GLY A 304 14.99 5.72 -1.31
N LEU A 305 14.34 4.59 -1.54
CA LEU A 305 13.20 4.46 -2.47
C LEU A 305 12.00 5.27 -2.00
N VAL A 306 11.60 5.13 -0.74
CA VAL A 306 10.49 5.91 -0.17
C VAL A 306 10.81 7.40 -0.18
N GLY A 307 12.04 7.79 0.19
CA GLY A 307 12.49 9.18 0.13
C GLY A 307 12.45 9.76 -1.29
N THR A 308 12.87 8.99 -2.29
CA THR A 308 12.82 9.39 -3.71
C THR A 308 11.38 9.57 -4.19
N ALA A 309 10.49 8.64 -3.82
CA ALA A 309 9.08 8.75 -4.14
C ALA A 309 8.43 9.96 -3.46
N MET A 310 8.75 10.22 -2.18
CA MET A 310 8.28 11.41 -1.46
C MET A 310 8.75 12.70 -2.13
N TRP A 311 10.01 12.74 -2.58
CA TRP A 311 10.53 13.87 -3.35
C TRP A 311 9.76 14.09 -4.65
N GLN A 312 9.49 13.02 -5.41
CA GLN A 312 8.71 13.11 -6.64
C GLN A 312 7.28 13.57 -6.36
N THR A 313 6.60 12.98 -5.37
CA THR A 313 5.26 13.40 -4.91
C THR A 313 5.25 14.87 -4.52
N SER A 314 6.28 15.35 -3.81
CA SER A 314 6.40 16.75 -3.42
C SER A 314 6.63 17.69 -4.61
N ARG A 315 7.31 17.25 -5.66
CA ARG A 315 7.43 18.00 -6.92
C ARG A 315 6.10 18.08 -7.66
N GLU A 316 5.38 16.97 -7.76
CA GLU A 316 4.05 16.91 -8.37
C GLU A 316 3.04 17.77 -7.61
N TRP A 317 3.12 17.78 -6.28
CA TRP A 317 2.27 18.59 -5.42
C TRP A 317 2.50 20.09 -5.63
N ARG A 318 3.76 20.55 -5.56
CA ARG A 318 4.12 21.95 -5.81
C ARG A 318 3.71 22.41 -7.20
N GLY A 319 3.94 21.60 -8.23
CA GLY A 319 3.51 21.92 -9.59
C GLY A 319 1.99 22.08 -9.74
N LEU A 320 1.20 21.38 -8.91
CA LEU A 320 -0.25 21.57 -8.86
C LEU A 320 -0.67 22.83 -8.10
N GLU A 321 0.05 23.21 -7.05
CA GLU A 321 -0.20 24.46 -6.31
C GLU A 321 0.10 25.68 -7.19
N GLU A 322 1.21 25.68 -7.93
CA GLU A 322 1.55 26.73 -8.89
C GLU A 322 0.45 26.92 -9.94
N ARG A 323 -0.07 25.82 -10.50
CA ARG A 323 -1.15 25.87 -11.48
C ARG A 323 -2.48 26.36 -10.88
N ASP A 324 -2.78 26.00 -9.63
CA ASP A 324 -3.94 26.54 -8.91
C ASP A 324 -3.84 28.06 -8.81
N SER A 325 -2.70 28.59 -8.36
CA SER A 325 -2.46 30.02 -8.24
C SER A 325 -2.59 30.76 -9.58
N MET A 326 -2.08 30.17 -10.67
CA MET A 326 -2.23 30.75 -12.01
C MET A 326 -3.68 30.82 -12.49
N MET A 327 -4.48 29.77 -12.23
CA MET A 327 -5.90 29.77 -12.60
C MET A 327 -6.71 30.80 -11.80
N GLU A 328 -6.40 30.97 -10.53
CA GLU A 328 -7.04 31.98 -9.68
C GLU A 328 -6.69 33.40 -10.14
N ALA A 329 -5.42 33.67 -10.45
CA ALA A 329 -4.97 34.95 -10.98
C ALA A 329 -5.65 35.30 -12.32
N SER A 330 -5.80 34.33 -13.23
CA SER A 330 -6.46 34.55 -14.52
C SER A 330 -7.96 34.86 -14.38
N LYS A 331 -8.66 34.25 -13.42
CA LYS A 331 -10.07 34.57 -13.14
C LYS A 331 -10.24 36.00 -12.63
N GLY A 332 -9.38 36.42 -11.69
CA GLY A 332 -9.42 37.77 -11.14
C GLY A 332 -9.12 38.89 -12.15
N GLN A 333 -8.46 38.58 -13.27
CA GLN A 333 -8.26 39.53 -14.38
C GLN A 333 -9.47 39.63 -15.32
N LYS A 334 -10.29 38.58 -15.45
CA LYS A 334 -11.48 38.59 -16.33
C LYS A 334 -12.70 39.25 -15.71
N GLU A 335 -12.70 39.41 -14.39
CA GLU A 335 -13.78 40.04 -13.62
C GLU A 335 -13.56 41.54 -13.38
N LYS A 336 -12.43 42.09 -13.87
CA LYS A 336 -12.12 43.52 -13.86
C LYS A 336 -12.30 44.11 -15.24
#